data_AF-Q17AE3-F1
#
_entry.id   AF-Q17AE3-F1
#
_cell.length_a   1.000
_cell.length_b   1.000
_cell.length_c   1.000
_cell.angle_alpha   90.00
_cell.angle_beta   90.00
_cell.angle_gamma   90.00
#
_symmetry.space_group_name_H-M   'P 1'
#
loop_
_entity.id
_entity.type
_entity.pdbx_description
1 polymer ?
#
loop_
_entity_poly.entity_id
_entity_poly.type
_entity_poly.pdbx_seq_one_letter_code
_entity_poly.pdbx_strand_id
1 'polypeptide(L)'
;MKLLSLLVILGVGFASATLRSEVDQLLEFYPMEQVREIYNWWITHDAEVGEIYAFMQSNEANSAWNVLYTQPELQGVSDWTAARDVDMRGYIDFIVGMFGWLPPMPTNVRSSGARSWASMMEEIRSVTDTDGAVALANTFIATPGSEFAELYRMTQDARPAFTRTIEDPDVMRWSAQMRAFGVDIDGTLERLRGFFQWN
;
A
#
# COMPACT_ATOMS: atom_id res chain seq x y z
N MET A 1 -44.40 -33.99 8.69
CA MET A 1 -43.63 -33.10 9.59
C MET A 1 -42.16 -33.32 9.25
N LYS A 2 -41.60 -32.67 8.23
CA LYS A 2 -40.99 -31.32 8.25
C LYS A 2 -39.97 -31.13 9.39
N LEU A 3 -38.72 -30.89 8.96
CA LEU A 3 -37.72 -29.96 9.51
C LEU A 3 -36.83 -30.45 10.66
N LEU A 4 -35.57 -30.80 10.33
CA LEU A 4 -34.32 -30.15 10.80
C LEU A 4 -33.12 -31.03 10.36
N SER A 5 -32.57 -30.82 9.16
CA SER A 5 -31.30 -30.07 8.93
C SER A 5 -30.07 -31.01 8.99
N LEU A 6 -29.52 -31.58 7.91
CA LEU A 6 -29.10 -31.01 6.61
C LEU A 6 -27.98 -29.95 6.69
N LEU A 7 -27.21 -29.90 7.79
CA LEU A 7 -26.10 -28.95 7.99
C LEU A 7 -24.88 -29.57 8.70
N VAL A 8 -24.56 -30.84 8.43
CA VAL A 8 -23.37 -31.50 9.04
C VAL A 8 -22.37 -31.99 7.99
N ILE A 9 -22.64 -31.77 6.69
CA ILE A 9 -21.74 -32.15 5.58
C ILE A 9 -21.02 -30.93 4.94
N LEU A 10 -21.21 -29.72 5.51
CA LEU A 10 -20.40 -28.52 5.23
C LEU A 10 -19.37 -28.25 6.35
N GLY A 11 -18.88 -29.31 7.00
CA GLY A 11 -17.87 -29.28 8.06
C GLY A 11 -16.43 -29.16 7.55
N VAL A 12 -16.20 -28.45 6.45
CA VAL A 12 -14.88 -27.89 6.14
C VAL A 12 -14.97 -26.45 6.64
N GLY A 13 -14.20 -26.13 7.67
CA GLY A 13 -14.29 -24.87 8.39
C GLY A 13 -14.23 -23.66 7.48
N PHE A 14 -15.38 -23.06 7.21
CA PHE A 14 -15.44 -21.62 7.11
C PHE A 14 -15.20 -21.12 8.52
N ALA A 15 -13.93 -20.95 8.91
CA ALA A 15 -13.63 -19.73 9.65
C ALA A 15 -14.34 -18.64 8.85
N SER A 16 -15.33 -17.97 9.45
CA SER A 16 -16.03 -16.89 8.76
C SER A 16 -14.94 -16.01 8.14
N ALA A 17 -14.86 -15.97 6.81
CA ALA A 17 -13.84 -15.22 6.10
C ALA A 17 -14.11 -13.75 6.39
N THR A 18 -13.55 -13.26 7.50
CA THR A 18 -13.65 -11.86 7.88
C THR A 18 -12.52 -11.14 7.19
N LEU A 19 -12.78 -9.89 6.82
CA LEU A 19 -11.77 -9.01 6.25
C LEU A 19 -10.53 -8.99 7.14
N ARG A 20 -10.71 -8.97 8.47
CA ARG A 20 -9.62 -9.01 9.44
C ARG A 20 -8.69 -10.20 9.22
N SER A 21 -9.24 -11.40 9.15
CA SER A 21 -8.44 -12.62 8.99
C SER A 21 -7.77 -12.69 7.62
N GLU A 22 -8.45 -12.21 6.57
CA GLU A 22 -7.89 -12.18 5.21
C GLU A 22 -6.75 -11.16 5.09
N VAL A 23 -6.90 -9.98 5.70
CA VAL A 23 -5.85 -8.96 5.76
C VAL A 23 -4.66 -9.42 6.60
N ASP A 24 -4.89 -10.02 7.77
CA ASP A 24 -3.80 -10.53 8.62
C ASP A 24 -2.95 -11.56 7.86
N GLN A 25 -3.57 -12.47 7.09
CA GLN A 25 -2.85 -13.43 6.25
C GLN A 25 -2.04 -12.75 5.13
N LEU A 26 -2.54 -11.67 4.54
CA LEU A 26 -1.80 -10.91 3.53
C LEU A 26 -0.60 -10.17 4.15
N LEU A 27 -0.72 -9.69 5.38
CA LEU A 27 0.36 -8.99 6.08
C LEU A 27 1.53 -9.91 6.42
N GLU A 28 1.33 -11.24 6.52
CA GLU A 28 2.42 -12.20 6.75
C GLU A 28 3.48 -12.19 5.64
N PHE A 29 3.13 -11.78 4.42
CA PHE A 29 4.05 -11.66 3.29
C PHE A 29 4.95 -10.41 3.37
N TYR A 30 4.66 -9.50 4.31
CA TYR A 30 5.36 -8.23 4.48
C TYR A 30 5.89 -8.14 5.91
N PRO A 31 7.12 -8.61 6.19
CA PRO A 31 7.72 -8.52 7.52
C PRO A 31 8.05 -7.06 7.86
N MET A 32 7.05 -6.30 8.32
CA MET A 32 7.11 -4.83 8.45
C MET A 32 8.21 -4.34 9.39
N GLU A 33 8.59 -5.14 10.39
CA GLU A 33 9.74 -4.83 11.26
C GLU A 33 11.05 -4.85 10.47
N GLN A 34 11.30 -5.90 9.68
CA GLN A 34 12.50 -6.02 8.86
C GLN A 34 12.53 -4.97 7.74
N VAL A 35 11.38 -4.70 7.11
CA VAL A 35 11.24 -3.62 6.13
C VAL A 35 11.60 -2.27 6.77
N ARG A 36 11.14 -2.00 8.00
CA ARG A 36 11.48 -0.78 8.74
C ARG A 36 12.98 -0.69 9.04
N GLU A 37 13.61 -1.80 9.41
CA GLU A 37 15.06 -1.85 9.68
C GLU A 37 15.88 -1.52 8.44
N ILE A 38 15.56 -2.14 7.30
CA ILE A 38 16.20 -1.84 6.00
C ILE A 38 16.03 -0.35 5.69
N TYR A 39 14.79 0.14 5.72
CA TYR A 39 14.47 1.53 5.43
C TYR A 39 15.26 2.51 6.31
N ASN A 40 15.25 2.30 7.64
CA ASN A 40 15.96 3.13 8.60
C ASN A 40 17.47 3.14 8.37
N TRP A 41 18.05 2.00 7.98
CA TRP A 41 19.46 1.92 7.65
C TRP A 41 19.78 2.81 6.43
N TRP A 42 19.03 2.66 5.34
CA TRP A 42 19.27 3.42 4.11
C TRP A 42 19.11 4.93 4.31
N ILE A 43 18.06 5.39 4.99
CA ILE A 43 17.86 6.83 5.21
C ILE A 43 18.92 7.46 6.11
N THR A 44 19.64 6.65 6.90
CA THR A 44 20.71 7.11 7.79
C THR A 44 22.13 6.90 7.24
N HIS A 45 22.31 6.04 6.24
CA HIS A 45 23.63 5.69 5.72
C HIS A 45 23.84 6.08 4.26
N ASP A 46 22.78 6.36 3.52
CA ASP A 46 22.83 6.78 2.13
C ASP A 46 22.24 8.19 1.97
N ALA A 47 23.07 9.12 1.50
CA ALA A 47 22.70 10.52 1.37
C ALA A 47 21.63 10.76 0.29
N GLU A 48 21.59 9.93 -0.76
CA GLU A 48 20.59 10.02 -1.83
C GLU A 48 19.22 9.59 -1.29
N VAL A 49 19.16 8.46 -0.57
CA VAL A 49 17.91 8.05 0.08
C VAL A 49 17.49 9.05 1.15
N GLY A 50 18.44 9.62 1.90
CA GLY A 50 18.18 10.70 2.85
C GLY A 50 17.59 11.97 2.21
N GLU A 51 17.99 12.32 0.99
CA GLU A 51 17.43 13.45 0.24
C GLU A 51 15.98 13.19 -0.20
N ILE A 52 15.70 11.99 -0.72
CA ILE A 52 14.34 11.56 -1.08
C ILE A 52 13.45 11.60 0.17
N TYR A 53 13.96 11.09 1.29
CA TYR A 53 13.29 11.14 2.58
C TYR A 53 12.97 12.57 3.03
N ALA A 54 13.92 13.49 2.92
CA ALA A 54 13.69 14.90 3.24
C ALA A 54 12.64 15.54 2.32
N PHE A 55 12.63 15.20 1.03
CA PHE A 55 11.58 15.65 0.11
C PHE A 55 10.20 15.13 0.51
N MET A 56 10.10 13.88 0.95
CA MET A 56 8.83 13.29 1.43
C MET A 56 8.25 14.01 2.66
N GLN A 57 9.07 14.74 3.42
CA GLN A 57 8.63 15.58 4.55
C GLN A 57 8.27 17.02 4.14
N SER A 58 8.41 17.38 2.87
CA SER A 58 8.16 18.74 2.40
C SER A 58 6.66 19.07 2.33
N ASN A 59 6.33 20.37 2.30
CA ASN A 59 4.97 20.83 2.05
C ASN A 59 4.42 20.32 0.70
N GLU A 60 5.27 20.13 -0.30
CA GLU A 60 4.87 19.62 -1.61
C GLU A 60 4.40 18.16 -1.50
N ALA A 61 5.17 17.31 -0.84
CA ALA A 61 4.77 15.93 -0.58
C ALA A 61 3.50 15.87 0.30
N ASN A 62 3.39 16.74 1.31
CA ASN A 62 2.20 16.83 2.15
C ASN A 62 0.95 17.29 1.38
N SER A 63 1.09 18.21 0.42
CA SER A 63 -0.01 18.62 -0.46
C SER A 63 -0.50 17.46 -1.30
N ALA A 64 0.39 16.72 -1.97
CA ALA A 64 0.04 15.53 -2.74
C ALA A 64 -0.61 14.45 -1.86
N TRP A 65 -0.09 14.25 -0.65
CA TRP A 65 -0.64 13.33 0.34
C TRP A 65 -2.07 13.70 0.73
N ASN A 66 -2.34 14.98 1.00
CA ASN A 66 -3.68 15.45 1.37
C ASN A 66 -4.69 15.22 0.25
N VAL A 67 -4.29 15.34 -1.03
CA VAL A 67 -5.17 15.03 -2.16
C VAL A 67 -5.62 13.57 -2.14
N LEU A 68 -4.71 12.62 -1.86
CA LEU A 68 -5.04 11.21 -1.72
C LEU A 68 -5.92 10.95 -0.48
N TYR A 69 -5.48 11.47 0.67
CA TYR A 69 -6.09 11.16 1.98
C TYR A 69 -7.51 11.72 2.13
N THR A 70 -7.82 12.82 1.47
CA THR A 70 -9.12 13.51 1.59
C THR A 70 -10.16 13.03 0.57
N GLN A 71 -9.84 12.05 -0.28
CA GLN A 71 -10.81 11.50 -1.25
C GLN A 71 -12.01 10.86 -0.52
N PRO A 72 -13.26 11.26 -0.86
CA PRO A 72 -14.46 10.67 -0.26
C PRO A 72 -14.54 9.15 -0.45
N GLU A 73 -14.06 8.63 -1.59
CA GLU A 73 -14.03 7.20 -1.90
C GLU A 73 -13.09 6.46 -0.95
N LEU A 74 -11.91 7.02 -0.66
CA LEU A 74 -10.98 6.45 0.32
C LEU A 74 -11.58 6.48 1.74
N GLN A 75 -12.31 7.54 2.09
CA GLN A 75 -13.01 7.62 3.36
C GLN A 75 -14.09 6.54 3.47
N GLY A 76 -14.90 6.35 2.43
CA GLY A 76 -15.92 5.31 2.40
C GLY A 76 -15.34 3.90 2.51
N VAL A 77 -14.22 3.64 1.81
CA VAL A 77 -13.49 2.37 1.92
C VAL A 77 -12.92 2.20 3.34
N SER A 78 -12.35 3.25 3.93
CA SER A 78 -11.86 3.25 5.32
C SER A 78 -12.94 2.93 6.35
N ASP A 79 -14.10 3.58 6.24
CA ASP A 79 -15.22 3.38 7.17
C ASP A 79 -15.78 1.95 7.05
N TRP A 80 -15.81 1.41 5.83
CA TRP A 80 -16.27 0.05 5.55
C TRP A 80 -15.34 -1.03 6.13
N THR A 81 -14.01 -0.83 6.08
CA THR A 81 -13.06 -1.77 6.67
C THR A 81 -12.99 -1.64 8.19
N ALA A 82 -13.14 -0.42 8.73
CA ALA A 82 -13.17 -0.20 10.16
C ALA A 82 -14.35 -0.92 10.82
N ALA A 83 -15.50 -0.96 10.14
CA ALA A 83 -16.65 -1.77 10.57
C ALA A 83 -16.40 -3.29 10.57
N ARG A 84 -15.26 -3.74 10.05
CA ARG A 84 -14.81 -5.15 9.95
C ARG A 84 -13.47 -5.38 10.65
N ASP A 85 -13.18 -4.54 11.66
CA ASP A 85 -11.98 -4.63 12.51
C ASP A 85 -10.64 -4.46 11.76
N VAL A 86 -10.66 -3.84 10.58
CA VAL A 86 -9.47 -3.48 9.81
C VAL A 86 -9.32 -1.96 9.77
N ASP A 87 -8.37 -1.46 10.55
CA ASP A 87 -8.03 -0.05 10.63
C ASP A 87 -7.01 0.35 9.56
N MET A 88 -7.51 0.59 8.34
CA MET A 88 -6.65 1.07 7.24
C MET A 88 -6.08 2.47 7.52
N ARG A 89 -6.79 3.33 8.25
CA ARG A 89 -6.28 4.66 8.59
C ARG A 89 -5.11 4.58 9.55
N GLY A 90 -5.22 3.77 10.59
CA GLY A 90 -4.10 3.48 11.50
C GLY A 90 -2.89 2.88 10.77
N TYR A 91 -3.11 2.00 9.78
CA TYR A 91 -2.03 1.47 8.95
C TYR A 91 -1.38 2.55 8.08
N ILE A 92 -2.19 3.40 7.45
CA ILE A 92 -1.73 4.57 6.69
C ILE A 92 -0.92 5.52 7.58
N ASP A 93 -1.42 5.84 8.78
CA ASP A 93 -0.75 6.69 9.75
C ASP A 93 0.57 6.08 10.24
N PHE A 94 0.60 4.75 10.42
CA PHE A 94 1.83 4.02 10.74
C PHE A 94 2.86 4.15 9.62
N ILE A 95 2.45 4.03 8.35
CA ILE A 95 3.33 4.22 7.20
C ILE A 95 3.83 5.67 7.13
N VAL A 96 2.94 6.66 7.32
CA VAL A 96 3.34 8.08 7.41
C VAL A 96 4.33 8.31 8.56
N GLY A 97 4.12 7.65 9.70
CA GLY A 97 5.05 7.64 10.82
C GLY A 97 6.40 7.00 10.47
N MET A 98 6.41 5.90 9.72
CA MET A 98 7.66 5.33 9.20
C MET A 98 8.42 6.35 8.34
N PHE A 99 7.70 7.18 7.58
CA PHE A 99 8.27 8.24 6.75
C PHE A 99 8.53 9.57 7.48
N GLY A 100 8.25 9.69 8.79
CA GLY A 100 8.14 10.99 9.45
C GLY A 100 8.98 11.24 10.71
N TRP A 101 9.78 10.29 11.20
CA TRP A 101 10.49 10.43 12.49
C TRP A 101 11.99 10.12 12.43
N LEU A 102 12.73 10.78 11.55
CA LEU A 102 14.18 10.93 11.69
C LEU A 102 14.62 12.37 11.37
N PRO A 103 15.62 12.91 12.10
CA PRO A 103 16.10 14.27 11.87
C PRO A 103 16.68 14.41 10.45
N PRO A 104 16.51 15.57 9.79
CA PRO A 104 17.07 15.78 8.46
C PRO A 104 18.60 15.64 8.48
N MET A 105 19.13 14.82 7.57
CA MET A 105 20.56 14.65 7.36
C MET A 105 21.15 15.84 6.59
N PRO A 106 22.41 16.23 6.83
CA PRO A 106 23.06 17.29 6.09
C PRO A 106 23.28 16.90 4.62
N THR A 107 22.84 17.77 3.71
CA THR A 107 22.91 17.62 2.26
C THR A 107 24.31 17.93 1.74
N ASN A 108 25.03 16.93 1.22
CA ASN A 108 26.26 17.16 0.43
C ASN A 108 26.61 15.92 -0.42
N VAL A 109 25.93 15.62 -1.54
CA VAL A 109 26.47 14.66 -2.52
C VAL A 109 26.04 14.99 -3.97
N ARG A 110 26.98 14.79 -4.90
CA ARG A 110 26.82 14.88 -6.37
C ARG A 110 26.12 13.63 -6.92
N SER A 111 25.19 13.83 -7.84
CA SER A 111 24.17 12.87 -8.30
C SER A 111 24.66 11.63 -9.07
N SER A 112 24.19 10.46 -8.63
CA SER A 112 23.83 9.31 -9.49
C SER A 112 22.49 8.69 -9.03
N GLY A 113 21.53 9.57 -8.74
CA GLY A 113 20.30 9.45 -7.94
C GLY A 113 19.33 8.27 -8.13
N ALA A 114 19.53 7.39 -9.12
CA ALA A 114 18.57 6.33 -9.42
C ALA A 114 18.99 4.96 -8.86
N ARG A 115 20.25 4.82 -8.41
CA ARG A 115 20.81 3.50 -8.06
C ARG A 115 20.63 3.16 -6.58
N SER A 116 20.72 4.11 -5.66
CA SER A 116 20.59 3.80 -4.22
C SER A 116 19.13 3.57 -3.84
N TRP A 117 18.20 4.40 -4.31
CA TRP A 117 16.76 4.14 -4.09
C TRP A 117 16.33 2.77 -4.64
N ALA A 118 16.74 2.45 -5.87
CA ALA A 118 16.43 1.16 -6.49
C ALA A 118 17.04 -0.02 -5.71
N SER A 119 18.24 0.16 -5.15
CA SER A 119 18.91 -0.86 -4.33
C SER A 119 18.20 -1.09 -2.99
N MET A 120 17.78 -0.02 -2.31
CA MET A 120 16.96 -0.13 -1.11
C MET A 120 15.65 -0.88 -1.41
N MET A 121 14.97 -0.53 -2.51
CA MET A 121 13.74 -1.20 -2.90
C MET A 121 13.95 -2.66 -3.28
N GLU A 122 15.10 -3.02 -3.86
CA GLU A 122 15.45 -4.41 -4.13
C GLU A 122 15.71 -5.20 -2.83
N GLU A 123 16.37 -4.58 -1.85
CA GLU A 123 16.57 -5.19 -0.53
C GLU A 123 15.23 -5.42 0.18
N ILE A 124 14.32 -4.44 0.16
CA ILE A 124 12.95 -4.60 0.66
C ILE A 124 12.23 -5.74 -0.07
N ARG A 125 12.32 -5.79 -1.42
CA ARG A 125 11.72 -6.88 -2.21
C ARG A 125 12.30 -8.24 -1.87
N SER A 126 13.57 -8.31 -1.49
CA SER A 126 14.21 -9.58 -1.13
C SER A 126 13.68 -10.20 0.17
N VAL A 127 13.06 -9.38 1.04
CA VAL A 127 12.49 -9.83 2.31
C VAL A 127 10.96 -9.92 2.30
N THR A 128 10.32 -9.36 1.28
CA THR A 128 8.85 -9.42 1.10
C THR A 128 8.49 -10.42 0.01
N ASP A 129 7.33 -11.06 0.12
CA ASP A 129 6.83 -11.97 -0.92
C ASP A 129 5.56 -11.41 -1.58
N THR A 130 5.77 -10.45 -2.48
CA THR A 130 4.67 -9.83 -3.24
C THR A 130 3.94 -10.83 -4.14
N ASP A 131 4.67 -11.78 -4.75
CA ASP A 131 4.06 -12.78 -5.64
C ASP A 131 3.14 -13.73 -4.85
N GLY A 132 3.58 -14.17 -3.67
CA GLY A 132 2.76 -14.95 -2.74
C GLY A 132 1.55 -14.17 -2.23
N ALA A 133 1.73 -12.89 -1.88
CA ALA A 133 0.62 -12.03 -1.45
C ALA A 133 -0.43 -11.87 -2.58
N VAL A 134 0.01 -11.67 -3.82
CA VAL A 134 -0.88 -11.58 -4.99
C VAL A 134 -1.59 -12.90 -5.26
N ALA A 135 -0.89 -14.03 -5.14
CA ALA A 135 -1.50 -15.36 -5.29
C ALA A 135 -2.59 -15.62 -4.23
N LEU A 136 -2.33 -15.24 -2.97
CA LEU A 136 -3.32 -15.35 -1.90
C LEU A 136 -4.49 -14.39 -2.12
N ALA A 137 -4.22 -13.14 -2.48
CA ALA A 137 -5.26 -12.15 -2.79
C ALA A 137 -6.19 -12.65 -3.91
N ASN A 138 -5.63 -13.24 -4.97
CA ASN A 138 -6.42 -13.85 -6.05
C ASN A 138 -7.29 -15.01 -5.57
N THR A 139 -6.84 -15.76 -4.56
CA THR A 139 -7.64 -16.82 -3.94
C THR A 139 -8.83 -16.23 -3.19
N PHE A 140 -8.64 -15.17 -2.42
CA PHE A 140 -9.73 -14.46 -1.76
C PHE A 140 -10.71 -13.85 -2.76
N ILE A 141 -10.22 -13.17 -3.81
CA ILE A 141 -11.03 -12.59 -4.89
C ILE A 141 -11.92 -13.65 -5.57
N ALA A 142 -11.41 -14.87 -5.77
CA ALA A 142 -12.16 -15.97 -6.36
C ALA A 142 -13.11 -16.68 -5.36
N THR A 143 -12.98 -16.44 -4.06
CA THR A 143 -13.72 -17.13 -3.01
C THR A 143 -15.09 -16.48 -2.79
N PRO A 144 -16.21 -17.22 -2.98
CA PRO A 144 -17.54 -16.68 -2.71
C PRO A 144 -17.70 -16.28 -1.24
N GLY A 145 -18.13 -15.04 -1.01
CA GLY A 145 -18.37 -14.50 0.33
C GLY A 145 -17.13 -13.97 1.05
N SER A 146 -15.97 -13.93 0.38
CA SER A 146 -14.79 -13.21 0.88
C SER A 146 -15.09 -11.72 1.04
N GLU A 147 -14.73 -11.14 2.19
CA GLU A 147 -14.84 -9.70 2.40
C GLU A 147 -13.69 -8.95 1.71
N PHE A 148 -12.52 -9.56 1.57
CA PHE A 148 -11.43 -9.04 0.75
C PHE A 148 -11.85 -8.93 -0.73
N ALA A 149 -12.61 -9.88 -1.26
CA ALA A 149 -13.15 -9.77 -2.62
C ALA A 149 -14.08 -8.55 -2.78
N GLU A 150 -14.88 -8.24 -1.76
CA GLU A 150 -15.72 -7.04 -1.75
C GLU A 150 -14.89 -5.76 -1.63
N LEU A 151 -13.85 -5.74 -0.78
CA LEU A 151 -12.91 -4.62 -0.69
C LEU A 151 -12.21 -4.39 -2.04
N TYR A 152 -11.79 -5.47 -2.71
CA TYR A 152 -11.19 -5.41 -4.04
C TYR A 152 -12.17 -4.77 -5.04
N ARG A 153 -13.44 -5.20 -5.06
CA ARG A 153 -14.48 -4.63 -5.94
C ARG A 153 -14.76 -3.16 -5.63
N MET A 154 -14.87 -2.79 -4.36
CA MET A 154 -15.03 -1.38 -3.95
C MET A 154 -13.86 -0.52 -4.43
N THR A 155 -12.64 -1.05 -4.35
CA THR A 155 -11.46 -0.38 -4.87
C THR A 155 -11.53 -0.27 -6.39
N GLN A 156 -11.95 -1.33 -7.10
CA GLN A 156 -12.16 -1.29 -8.54
C GLN A 156 -13.13 -0.18 -8.95
N ASP A 157 -14.26 -0.07 -8.24
CA ASP A 157 -15.29 0.96 -8.45
C ASP A 157 -14.75 2.39 -8.17
N ALA A 158 -13.76 2.52 -7.29
CA ALA A 158 -13.10 3.79 -6.98
C ALA A 158 -12.10 4.27 -8.05
N ARG A 159 -11.95 3.56 -9.18
CA ARG A 159 -11.07 3.96 -10.30
C ARG A 159 -11.20 5.44 -10.70
N PRO A 160 -12.39 6.03 -10.87
CA PRO A 160 -12.49 7.44 -11.27
C PRO A 160 -11.88 8.39 -10.23
N ALA A 161 -11.97 8.05 -8.94
CA ALA A 161 -11.31 8.80 -7.88
C ALA A 161 -9.80 8.70 -7.99
N PHE A 162 -9.28 7.48 -8.20
CA PHE A 162 -7.86 7.27 -8.44
C PHE A 162 -7.34 8.07 -9.64
N THR A 163 -8.06 8.04 -10.78
CA THR A 163 -7.70 8.83 -11.97
C THR A 163 -7.63 10.32 -11.64
N ARG A 164 -8.63 10.86 -10.94
CA ARG A 164 -8.61 12.28 -10.52
C ARG A 164 -7.43 12.58 -9.60
N THR A 165 -7.09 11.69 -8.67
CA THR A 165 -5.95 11.88 -7.77
C THR A 165 -4.62 11.91 -8.52
N ILE A 166 -4.37 10.99 -9.45
CA ILE A 166 -3.09 10.97 -10.19
C ILE A 166 -2.95 12.12 -11.20
N GLU A 167 -4.06 12.69 -11.64
CA GLU A 167 -4.13 13.87 -12.52
C GLU A 167 -4.14 15.19 -11.74
N ASP A 168 -4.21 15.16 -10.41
CA ASP A 168 -4.19 16.36 -9.60
C ASP A 168 -2.84 17.08 -9.73
N PRO A 169 -2.82 18.42 -9.89
CA PRO A 169 -1.57 19.17 -10.07
C PRO A 169 -0.55 18.96 -8.96
N ASP A 170 -0.96 18.76 -7.71
CA ASP A 170 -0.05 18.57 -6.59
C ASP A 170 0.58 17.18 -6.63
N VAL A 171 -0.22 16.16 -6.95
CA VAL A 171 0.24 14.77 -7.13
C VAL A 171 1.14 14.66 -8.38
N MET A 172 0.80 15.35 -9.46
CA MET A 172 1.63 15.39 -10.67
C MET A 172 3.01 16.00 -10.38
N ARG A 173 3.08 17.13 -9.65
CA ARG A 173 4.37 17.74 -9.27
C ARG A 173 5.21 16.83 -8.39
N TRP A 174 4.60 16.28 -7.34
CA TRP A 174 5.26 15.29 -6.48
C TRP A 174 5.78 14.10 -7.29
N SER A 175 4.96 13.52 -8.18
CA SER A 175 5.35 12.38 -8.99
C SER A 175 6.48 12.71 -9.97
N ALA A 176 6.52 13.93 -10.50
CA ALA A 176 7.61 14.38 -11.36
C ALA A 176 8.93 14.48 -10.60
N GLN A 177 8.88 14.98 -9.36
CA GLN A 177 10.05 15.05 -8.49
C GLN A 177 10.54 13.66 -8.07
N MET A 178 9.63 12.73 -7.74
CA MET A 178 10.00 11.34 -7.45
C MET A 178 10.65 10.66 -8.66
N ARG A 179 10.14 10.88 -9.88
CA ARG A 179 10.79 10.41 -11.12
C ARG A 179 12.18 11.02 -11.31
N ALA A 180 12.36 12.29 -10.97
CA ALA A 180 13.67 12.96 -11.03
C ALA A 180 14.68 12.34 -10.06
N PHE A 181 14.20 11.82 -8.92
CA PHE A 181 14.97 10.98 -8.00
C PHE A 181 15.13 9.52 -8.45
N GLY A 182 14.73 9.17 -9.69
CA GLY A 182 14.86 7.81 -10.20
C GLY A 182 13.87 6.80 -9.63
N VAL A 183 12.81 7.25 -8.93
CA VAL A 183 11.74 6.36 -8.45
C VAL A 183 10.85 5.94 -9.62
N ASP A 184 10.64 4.62 -9.76
CA ASP A 184 9.76 4.01 -10.76
C ASP A 184 8.27 4.21 -10.43
N ILE A 185 7.79 5.45 -10.59
CA ILE A 185 6.37 5.78 -10.41
C ILE A 185 5.52 5.11 -11.48
N ASP A 186 5.97 5.14 -12.74
CA ASP A 186 5.17 4.67 -13.87
C ASP A 186 4.97 3.16 -13.83
N GLY A 187 6.02 2.38 -13.56
CA GLY A 187 5.90 0.93 -13.39
C GLY A 187 5.06 0.56 -12.15
N THR A 188 5.09 1.38 -11.10
CA THR A 188 4.24 1.17 -9.92
C THR A 188 2.76 1.40 -10.25
N LEU A 189 2.45 2.47 -10.99
CA LEU A 189 1.10 2.73 -11.47
C LEU A 189 0.61 1.65 -12.44
N GLU A 190 1.48 1.14 -13.31
CA GLU A 190 1.15 0.06 -14.24
C GLU A 190 0.81 -1.24 -13.50
N ARG A 191 1.63 -1.64 -12.52
CA ARG A 191 1.34 -2.82 -11.67
C ARG A 191 0.01 -2.67 -10.93
N LEU A 192 -0.25 -1.51 -10.36
CA LEU A 192 -1.49 -1.23 -9.62
C LEU A 192 -2.71 -1.29 -10.55
N ARG A 193 -2.64 -0.66 -11.72
CA ARG A 193 -3.69 -0.74 -12.74
C ARG A 193 -3.92 -2.17 -13.21
N GLY A 194 -2.85 -2.93 -13.42
CA GLY A 194 -2.92 -4.35 -13.81
C GLY A 194 -3.63 -5.20 -12.76
N PHE A 195 -3.26 -5.03 -11.48
CA PHE A 195 -3.88 -5.76 -10.38
C PHE A 195 -5.39 -5.49 -10.27
N PHE A 196 -5.82 -4.22 -10.32
CA PHE A 196 -7.23 -3.85 -10.24
C PHE A 196 -7.97 -3.90 -11.58
N GLN A 197 -7.31 -4.30 -12.66
CA GLN A 197 -7.87 -4.35 -14.01
C GLN A 197 -8.42 -2.98 -14.50
N TRP A 198 -7.75 -1.90 -14.11
CA TRP A 198 -8.05 -0.55 -14.54
C TRP A 198 -7.46 -0.27 -15.93
N ASN A 199 -8.12 -0.81 -16.96
CA ASN A 199 -7.82 -0.54 -18.37
C ASN A 199 -8.43 0.78 -18.84
#